data_AF-A0A357V1W8-F1
#
_entry.id   AF-A0A357V1W8-F1
#
_cell.length_a   1.000
_cell.length_b   1.000
_cell.length_c   1.000
_cell.angle_alpha   90.00
_cell.angle_beta   90.00
_cell.angle_gamma   90.00
#
_symmetry.space_group_name_H-M   'P 1'
#
loop_
_entity.id
_entity.type
_entity.pdbx_description
1 polymer ?
#
loop_
_entity_poly.entity_id
_entity_poly.type
_entity_poly.pdbx_seq_one_letter_code
_entity_poly.pdbx_strand_id
1 'polypeptide(L)'
;TVETFKIGCYKAEKAGFFTVHRDDTSPATKHRKFAVTLNLNTDEYEGGDLRFPEYGPELYRPEKGAAVVFSCSLLHEVLPVTKGHRFVALTFLNVPVQ
;
A
#
# COMPACT_ATOMS: atom_id res chain seq x y z
N THR A 1 7.47 -3.00 17.03
CA THR A 1 7.58 -1.53 16.94
C THR A 1 6.85 -1.04 15.70
N VAL A 2 6.60 0.26 15.60
CA VAL A 2 5.93 0.88 14.43
C VAL A 2 6.93 1.80 13.74
N GLU A 3 7.04 1.72 12.41
CA GLU A 3 7.82 2.69 11.63
C GLU A 3 7.14 4.06 11.60
N THR A 4 7.91 5.12 11.36
CA THR A 4 7.33 6.44 11.14
C THR A 4 6.36 6.42 9.96
N PHE A 5 5.19 7.01 10.16
CA PHE A 5 4.18 7.15 9.11
C PHE A 5 4.72 7.98 7.94
N LYS A 6 4.35 7.58 6.73
CA LYS A 6 4.66 8.27 5.48
C LYS A 6 3.36 8.63 4.77
N ILE A 7 3.31 9.82 4.20
CA ILE A 7 2.21 10.21 3.30
C ILE A 7 2.67 9.98 1.86
N GLY A 8 1.93 9.15 1.14
CA GLY A 8 2.13 8.87 -0.28
C GLY A 8 1.09 9.60 -1.14
N CYS A 9 1.46 9.91 -2.38
CA CYS A 9 0.55 10.45 -3.39
C CYS A 9 0.80 9.77 -4.74
N TYR A 10 -0.21 9.09 -5.27
CA TYR A 10 -0.21 8.55 -6.63
C TYR A 10 -1.00 9.48 -7.55
N LYS A 11 -0.33 9.98 -8.59
CA LYS A 11 -0.87 11.02 -9.47
C LYS A 11 -1.34 10.45 -10.81
N ALA A 12 -2.58 10.73 -11.21
CA ALA A 12 -3.12 10.27 -12.50
C ALA A 12 -2.28 10.72 -13.70
N GLU A 13 -1.71 11.93 -13.67
CA GLU A 13 -0.92 12.48 -14.78
C GLU A 13 0.39 11.70 -15.01
N LYS A 14 0.78 10.86 -14.05
CA LYS A 14 1.93 9.96 -14.13
C LYS A 14 1.53 8.49 -14.19
N ALA A 15 0.23 8.20 -14.35
CA ALA A 15 -0.33 6.88 -14.16
C ALA A 15 0.14 6.24 -12.83
N GLY A 16 0.23 7.05 -11.77
CA GLY A 16 0.91 6.69 -10.53
C GLY A 16 0.50 5.33 -10.00
N PHE A 17 1.47 4.47 -9.77
CA PHE A 17 1.30 3.06 -9.41
C PHE A 17 2.46 2.60 -8.53
N PHE A 18 2.37 1.37 -8.02
CA PHE A 18 3.51 0.71 -7.40
C PHE A 18 3.54 -0.74 -7.84
N THR A 19 4.63 -1.12 -8.51
CA THR A 19 4.82 -2.45 -9.12
C THR A 19 4.63 -3.57 -8.11
N VAL A 20 4.27 -4.74 -8.61
CA VAL A 20 4.22 -6.00 -7.86
C VAL A 20 5.50 -6.21 -7.04
N HIS A 21 5.37 -6.33 -5.72
CA HIS A 21 6.50 -6.49 -4.81
C HIS A 21 6.09 -7.12 -3.47
N ARG A 22 7.09 -7.36 -2.61
CA ARG A 22 6.96 -7.71 -1.19
C ARG A 22 7.80 -6.74 -0.38
N ASP A 23 7.36 -6.42 0.83
CA ASP A 23 7.97 -5.39 1.65
C ASP A 23 9.14 -5.87 2.52
N ASP A 24 9.43 -7.17 2.55
CA ASP A 24 10.38 -7.80 3.47
C ASP A 24 11.55 -8.55 2.77
N THR A 25 11.76 -8.30 1.48
CA THR A 25 12.74 -9.06 0.67
C THR A 25 14.18 -8.58 0.78
N SER A 26 14.41 -7.36 1.28
CA SER A 26 15.76 -6.80 1.43
C SER A 26 16.28 -6.92 2.87
N PRO A 27 17.60 -6.99 3.12
CA PRO A 27 18.13 -6.96 4.48
C PRO A 27 17.67 -5.75 5.28
N ALA A 28 17.50 -4.60 4.63
CA ALA A 28 17.06 -3.35 5.25
C ALA A 28 15.56 -3.32 5.61
N THR A 29 14.76 -4.28 5.12
CA THR A 29 13.31 -4.33 5.35
C THR A 29 12.82 -5.65 5.93
N LYS A 30 13.71 -6.63 6.13
CA LYS A 30 13.41 -7.98 6.64
C LYS A 30 12.71 -8.01 8.01
N HIS A 31 12.89 -6.95 8.80
CA HIS A 31 12.26 -6.79 10.12
C HIS A 31 10.77 -6.46 10.04
N ARG A 32 10.27 -6.03 8.87
CA ARG A 32 8.85 -5.74 8.64
C ARG A 32 8.00 -7.01 8.66
N LYS A 33 6.83 -6.93 9.30
CA LYS A 33 5.89 -8.05 9.41
C LYS A 33 4.53 -7.74 8.80
N PHE A 34 4.01 -6.55 9.07
CA PHE A 34 2.75 -6.11 8.47
C PHE A 34 2.89 -4.73 7.87
N ALA A 35 2.34 -4.55 6.68
CA ALA A 35 2.12 -3.25 6.07
C ALA A 35 0.74 -2.75 6.48
N VAL A 36 0.66 -1.44 6.73
CA VAL A 36 -0.60 -0.74 6.99
C VAL A 36 -0.74 0.35 5.93
N THR A 37 -1.82 0.30 5.16
CA THR A 37 -2.15 1.34 4.17
C THR A 37 -3.54 1.90 4.46
N LEU A 38 -3.60 3.19 4.79
CA LEU A 38 -4.82 3.92 5.11
C LEU A 38 -5.13 4.89 3.97
N ASN A 39 -6.35 4.79 3.44
CA ASN A 39 -6.79 5.68 2.37
C ASN A 39 -7.26 7.03 2.94
N LEU A 40 -6.73 8.14 2.41
CA LEU A 40 -7.02 9.49 2.91
C LEU A 40 -8.12 10.20 2.12
N ASN A 41 -8.42 9.75 0.90
CA ASN A 41 -9.35 10.44 0.01
C ASN A 41 -10.04 9.51 -1.02
N THR A 42 -10.46 8.32 -0.59
CA THR A 42 -11.31 7.45 -1.43
C THR A 42 -12.51 8.23 -1.98
N ASP A 43 -12.95 7.88 -3.20
CA ASP A 43 -13.99 8.53 -4.01
C ASP A 43 -13.60 9.87 -4.66
N GLU A 44 -12.40 10.39 -4.37
CA GLU A 44 -11.85 11.57 -5.06
C GLU A 44 -10.91 11.20 -6.24
N TYR A 45 -10.71 9.89 -6.49
CA TYR A 45 -9.85 9.37 -7.55
C TYR A 45 -10.43 8.09 -8.20
N GLU A 46 -10.00 7.77 -9.42
CA GLU A 46 -10.32 6.52 -10.13
C GLU A 46 -9.05 5.66 -10.31
N GLY A 47 -9.20 4.33 -10.35
CA GLY A 47 -8.06 3.39 -10.35
C GLY A 47 -7.38 3.32 -8.98
N GLY A 48 -6.06 3.09 -8.94
CA GLY A 48 -5.29 3.16 -7.69
C GLY A 48 -5.54 2.05 -6.68
N ASP A 49 -6.23 0.97 -7.09
CA ASP A 49 -6.60 -0.14 -6.21
C ASP A 49 -5.38 -0.95 -5.75
N LEU A 50 -5.46 -1.47 -4.53
CA LEU A 50 -4.53 -2.49 -4.05
C LEU A 50 -4.96 -3.85 -4.60
N ARG A 51 -4.02 -4.65 -5.09
CA ARG A 51 -4.25 -6.03 -5.55
C ARG A 51 -3.25 -6.99 -4.93
N PHE A 52 -3.72 -8.19 -4.62
CA PHE A 52 -2.89 -9.32 -4.14
C PHE A 52 -2.91 -10.45 -5.18
N PRO A 53 -2.04 -10.38 -6.22
CA PRO A 53 -2.12 -11.27 -7.39
C PRO A 53 -1.93 -12.76 -7.07
N GLU A 54 -1.36 -13.12 -5.91
CA GLU A 54 -1.25 -14.52 -5.47
C GLU A 54 -2.61 -15.14 -5.08
N TYR A 55 -3.60 -14.32 -4.75
CA TYR A 55 -4.87 -14.76 -4.17
C TYR A 55 -6.08 -14.52 -5.07
N GLY A 56 -5.90 -13.84 -6.20
CA GLY A 56 -6.95 -13.65 -7.19
C GLY A 56 -6.96 -12.25 -7.81
N PRO A 57 -7.95 -11.96 -8.67
CA PRO A 57 -8.10 -10.69 -9.36
C PRO A 57 -8.76 -9.59 -8.51
N GLU A 58 -9.10 -9.87 -7.25
CA GLU A 58 -9.83 -8.95 -6.39
C GLU A 58 -9.06 -7.65 -6.15
N LEU A 59 -9.81 -6.54 -6.17
CA LEU A 59 -9.31 -5.20 -5.98
C LEU A 59 -9.82 -4.62 -4.67
N TYR A 60 -8.91 -4.00 -3.92
CA TYR A 60 -9.18 -3.48 -2.59
C TYR A 60 -9.02 -1.96 -2.60
N ARG A 61 -10.13 -1.28 -2.29
CA ARG A 61 -10.19 0.18 -2.11
C ARG A 61 -11.11 0.50 -0.94
N PRO A 62 -10.65 0.33 0.31
CA PRO A 62 -11.48 0.66 1.46
C PRO A 62 -11.81 2.17 1.48
N GLU A 63 -12.90 2.51 2.17
CA GLU A 63 -13.40 3.87 2.31
C GLU A 63 -12.35 4.81 2.92
N LYS A 64 -12.57 6.12 2.77
CA LYS A 64 -11.72 7.14 3.38
C LYS A 64 -11.64 6.93 4.91
N GLY A 65 -10.43 6.91 5.45
CA GLY A 65 -10.16 6.68 6.87
C GLY A 65 -10.03 5.20 7.26
N ALA A 66 -10.38 4.27 6.37
CA ALA A 66 -10.17 2.85 6.59
C ALA A 66 -8.79 2.40 6.09
N ALA A 67 -8.28 1.34 6.71
CA ALA A 67 -6.96 0.79 6.42
C ALA A 67 -7.04 -0.69 6.01
N VAL A 68 -6.17 -1.08 5.08
CA VAL A 68 -5.83 -2.49 4.84
C VAL A 68 -4.56 -2.81 5.62
N VAL A 69 -4.60 -3.89 6.40
CA VAL A 69 -3.42 -4.43 7.10
C VAL A 69 -3.15 -5.81 6.53
N PHE A 70 -1.93 -6.05 6.07
CA PHE A 70 -1.56 -7.31 5.42
C PHE A 70 -0.10 -7.68 5.70
N SER A 71 0.23 -8.96 5.57
CA SER A 71 1.60 -9.44 5.79
C SER A 71 2.55 -8.87 4.73
N CYS A 72 3.71 -8.37 5.14
CA CYS A 72 4.74 -7.86 4.23
C CYS A 72 5.26 -8.90 3.24
N SER A 73 5.08 -10.19 3.56
CA SER A 73 5.47 -11.30 2.69
C SER A 73 4.46 -11.59 1.57
N LEU A 74 3.28 -10.93 1.56
CA LEU A 74 2.32 -11.08 0.48
C LEU A 74 2.76 -10.27 -0.73
N LEU A 75 2.71 -10.90 -1.91
CA LEU A 75 2.91 -10.20 -3.16
C LEU A 75 1.73 -9.25 -3.37
N HIS A 76 2.03 -7.97 -3.61
CA HIS A 76 1.00 -6.96 -3.77
C HIS A 76 1.46 -5.80 -4.67
N GLU A 77 0.50 -5.05 -5.18
CA GLU A 77 0.74 -3.89 -6.04
C GLU A 77 -0.35 -2.83 -5.86
N VAL A 78 -0.04 -1.61 -6.27
CA VAL A 78 -1.03 -0.54 -6.46
C VAL A 78 -1.21 -0.34 -7.96
N LEU A 79 -2.42 -0.59 -8.45
CA LEU A 79 -2.76 -0.36 -9.86
C LEU A 79 -2.68 1.13 -10.21
N PRO A 80 -2.49 1.49 -11.49
CA PRO A 80 -2.43 2.87 -11.91
C PRO A 80 -3.66 3.69 -11.47
N VAL A 81 -3.41 4.88 -10.92
CA VAL A 81 -4.45 5.91 -10.80
C VAL A 81 -4.72 6.47 -12.18
N THR A 82 -5.99 6.51 -12.58
CA THR A 82 -6.43 6.96 -13.91
C THR A 82 -7.02 8.36 -13.90
N LYS A 83 -7.50 8.84 -12.75
CA LYS A 83 -8.05 10.19 -12.56
C LYS A 83 -7.85 10.67 -11.13
N GLY A 84 -7.56 11.96 -10.97
CA GLY A 84 -7.35 12.58 -9.66
C GLY A 84 -6.01 12.19 -9.01
N HIS A 85 -5.93 12.39 -7.70
CA HIS A 85 -4.75 12.06 -6.89
C HIS A 85 -5.15 11.18 -5.73
N ARG A 86 -4.52 10.01 -5.58
CA ARG A 86 -4.73 9.12 -4.43
C ARG A 86 -3.73 9.44 -3.34
N PHE A 87 -4.23 9.85 -2.17
CA PHE A 87 -3.42 10.06 -0.98
C PHE A 87 -3.57 8.90 0.00
N VAL A 88 -2.45 8.45 0.56
CA VAL A 88 -2.40 7.35 1.53
C VAL A 88 -1.46 7.68 2.68
N ALA A 89 -1.80 7.18 3.87
CA ALA A 89 -0.85 7.08 4.98
C ALA A 89 -0.36 5.63 5.10
N LEU A 90 0.96 5.46 5.17
CA LEU A 90 1.63 4.16 5.17
C LEU A 90 2.49 4.01 6.41
N THR A 91 2.48 2.84 7.04
CA THR A 91 3.46 2.45 8.05
C THR A 91 3.69 0.93 8.03
N PHE A 92 4.68 0.47 8.78
CA PHE A 92 5.03 -0.93 8.95
C PHE A 92 5.10 -1.31 10.42
N LEU A 93 4.51 -2.47 10.74
CA LEU A 93 4.60 -3.10 12.05
C LEU A 93 5.70 -4.16 12.01
N ASN A 94 6.65 -4.04 12.93
CA ASN A 94 7.91 -4.75 12.85
C ASN A 94 8.21 -5.49 14.16
N VAL A 95 9.01 -6.55 14.06
CA VAL A 95 9.67 -7.11 15.25
C VAL A 95 10.86 -6.22 15.62
N PRO A 96 11.19 -6.06 16.91
CA PRO A 96 12.45 -5.46 17.31
C PRO A 96 13.60 -6.22 16.65
N VAL A 97 14.54 -5.48 16.05
CA VAL A 97 15.82 -6.07 15.65
C VAL A 97 16.56 -6.37 16.95
N GLN A 98 16.87 -7.65 17.19
CA GLN A 98 17.74 -8.06 18.30
C GLN A 98 19.16 -7.58 18.06
#